data_AF-A0A2D8SWE1-F1
#
_entry.id   AF-A0A2D8SWE1-F1
#
_cell.length_a   1.000
_cell.length_b   1.000
_cell.length_c   1.000
_cell.angle_alpha   90.00
_cell.angle_beta   90.00
_cell.angle_gamma   90.00
#
_symmetry.space_group_name_H-M   'P 1'
#
loop_
_entity.id
_entity.type
_entity.pdbx_description
1 polymer ?
#
loop_
_entity_poly.entity_id
_entity_poly.type
_entity_poly.pdbx_seq_one_letter_code
_entity_poly.pdbx_strand_id
1 'polypeptide(L)'
;MPEEKDKQSSSDDGEKDDSLLSALLYPGEALAKWYLSIGSLGLFLSILNVIGMIDDVYRVSWSGLLTMEALGDALLMKDSSPNFAISDAVFMILCGGLVFLGFRWVNSKEGGASSFLRGLFINDTWSSLTNPVLGGWSKTGGAWCLLVGVLFYLYWGVRYTRWIDPGVYVVTIALLASGIALKGVSQVTPQES
;
A
#
# COMPACT_ATOMS: atom_id res chain seq x y z
N MET A 1 -10.33 0.68 -51.32
CA MET A 1 -9.85 1.65 -50.31
C MET A 1 -9.74 0.93 -48.96
N PRO A 2 -8.57 0.41 -48.58
CA PRO A 2 -8.33 -0.16 -47.24
C PRO A 2 -7.39 0.66 -46.34
N GLU A 3 -6.87 1.82 -46.77
CA GLU A 3 -5.77 2.53 -46.06
C GLU A 3 -6.16 3.40 -44.86
N GLU A 4 -7.44 3.56 -44.53
CA GLU A 4 -7.85 4.52 -43.48
C GLU A 4 -7.93 3.89 -42.07
N LYS A 5 -8.07 2.56 -41.96
CA LYS A 5 -8.17 1.88 -40.66
C LYS A 5 -6.83 1.76 -39.91
N ASP A 6 -5.72 1.62 -40.62
CA ASP A 6 -4.41 1.38 -39.98
C ASP A 6 -3.80 2.65 -39.39
N LYS A 7 -4.05 3.82 -40.01
CA LYS A 7 -3.55 5.12 -39.51
C LYS A 7 -4.26 5.60 -38.24
N GLN A 8 -5.54 5.27 -38.11
CA GLN A 8 -6.34 5.70 -36.96
C GLN A 8 -6.08 4.81 -35.74
N SER A 9 -5.77 3.52 -35.96
CA SER A 9 -5.30 2.60 -34.91
C SER A 9 -3.96 3.02 -34.33
N SER A 10 -2.97 3.36 -35.18
CA SER A 10 -1.61 3.67 -34.68
C SER A 10 -1.51 5.00 -33.93
N SER A 11 -2.44 5.93 -34.16
CA SER A 11 -2.44 7.27 -33.55
C SER A 11 -3.07 7.25 -32.15
N ASP A 12 -4.12 6.44 -31.98
CA ASP A 12 -4.87 6.31 -30.72
C ASP A 12 -4.12 5.48 -29.67
N ASP A 13 -3.31 4.50 -30.11
CA ASP A 13 -2.50 3.67 -29.21
C ASP A 13 -1.33 4.46 -28.59
N GLY A 14 -0.66 5.32 -29.36
CA GLY A 14 0.45 6.15 -28.84
C GLY A 14 0.01 7.21 -27.83
N GLU A 15 -1.16 7.83 -28.03
CA GLU A 15 -1.71 8.83 -27.10
C GLU A 15 -2.15 8.19 -25.76
N LYS A 16 -2.65 6.95 -25.81
CA LYS A 16 -3.02 6.19 -24.61
C LYS A 16 -1.81 5.76 -23.80
N ASP A 17 -0.75 5.30 -24.44
CA ASP A 17 0.49 4.89 -23.76
C ASP A 17 1.15 6.08 -23.05
N ASP A 18 1.24 7.23 -23.72
CA ASP A 18 1.75 8.46 -23.12
C ASP A 18 0.89 8.94 -21.94
N SER A 19 -0.44 8.77 -22.04
CA SER A 19 -1.39 9.07 -20.97
C SER A 19 -1.25 8.14 -19.77
N LEU A 20 -1.08 6.83 -19.98
CA LEU A 20 -0.86 5.84 -18.92
C LEU A 20 0.49 6.03 -18.23
N LEU A 21 1.56 6.26 -18.99
CA LEU A 21 2.88 6.55 -18.43
C LEU A 21 2.86 7.85 -17.62
N SER A 22 2.18 8.88 -18.13
CA SER A 22 1.99 10.13 -17.40
C SER A 22 1.20 9.92 -16.11
N ALA A 23 0.09 9.18 -16.14
CA ALA A 23 -0.70 8.86 -14.95
C ALA A 23 0.09 8.06 -13.90
N LEU A 24 0.98 7.17 -14.35
CA LEU A 24 1.83 6.35 -13.48
C LEU A 24 2.94 7.18 -12.82
N LEU A 25 3.58 8.08 -13.57
CA LEU A 25 4.71 8.90 -13.11
C LEU A 25 4.27 10.18 -12.37
N TYR A 26 3.05 10.66 -12.64
CA TYR A 26 2.41 11.83 -12.04
C TYR A 26 1.08 11.41 -11.39
N PRO A 27 1.14 10.67 -10.27
CA PRO A 27 -0.05 10.07 -9.70
C PRO A 27 -1.01 11.12 -9.12
N GLY A 28 -2.32 10.87 -9.26
CA GLY A 28 -3.35 11.58 -8.50
C GLY A 28 -3.28 11.26 -7.00
N GLU A 29 -4.06 11.98 -6.18
CA GLU A 29 -3.99 11.84 -4.70
C GLU A 29 -4.21 10.40 -4.20
N ALA A 30 -5.27 9.74 -4.67
CA ALA A 30 -5.59 8.39 -4.24
C ALA A 30 -4.47 7.40 -4.58
N LEU A 31 -3.95 7.47 -5.80
CA LEU A 31 -2.89 6.58 -6.28
C LEU A 31 -1.55 6.86 -5.59
N ALA A 32 -1.22 8.12 -5.31
CA ALA A 32 -0.04 8.49 -4.53
C ALA A 32 -0.10 7.94 -3.09
N LYS A 33 -1.27 8.00 -2.44
CA LYS A 33 -1.48 7.39 -1.11
C LYS A 33 -1.34 5.86 -1.15
N TRP A 34 -1.82 5.21 -2.20
CA TRP A 34 -1.61 3.77 -2.41
C TRP A 34 -0.13 3.43 -2.63
N TYR A 35 0.58 4.21 -3.45
CA TYR A 35 2.01 4.05 -3.68
C TYR A 35 2.82 4.16 -2.39
N LEU A 36 2.54 5.17 -1.55
CA LEU A 36 3.15 5.29 -0.23
C LEU A 36 2.82 4.09 0.66
N SER A 37 1.55 3.69 0.73
CA SER A 37 1.12 2.61 1.63
C SER A 37 1.71 1.25 1.24
N ILE A 38 1.55 0.85 -0.03
CA ILE A 38 2.03 -0.44 -0.55
C ILE A 38 3.56 -0.44 -0.63
N GLY A 39 4.15 0.65 -1.11
CA GLY A 39 5.60 0.78 -1.22
C GLY A 39 6.28 0.73 0.14
N SER A 40 5.78 1.45 1.15
CA SER A 40 6.34 1.42 2.50
C SER A 40 6.16 0.07 3.17
N LEU A 41 5.00 -0.59 3.02
CA LEU A 41 4.80 -1.95 3.54
C LEU A 41 5.73 -2.96 2.86
N GLY A 42 5.87 -2.90 1.54
CA GLY A 42 6.76 -3.79 0.78
C GLY A 42 8.23 -3.60 1.16
N LEU A 43 8.71 -2.36 1.30
CA LEU A 43 10.06 -2.08 1.79
C LEU A 43 10.27 -2.61 3.21
N PHE A 44 9.31 -2.37 4.10
CA PHE A 44 9.36 -2.86 5.47
C PHE A 44 9.49 -4.39 5.52
N LEU A 45 8.64 -5.11 4.77
CA LEU A 45 8.71 -6.56 4.68
C LEU A 45 10.01 -7.05 4.05
N SER A 46 10.53 -6.36 3.02
CA SER A 46 11.78 -6.73 2.37
C SER A 46 12.97 -6.56 3.32
N ILE A 47 13.01 -5.48 4.10
CA ILE A 47 14.01 -5.29 5.14
C ILE A 47 13.94 -6.41 6.16
N LEU A 48 12.73 -6.74 6.66
CA LEU A 48 12.52 -7.88 7.57
C LEU A 48 12.99 -9.21 6.96
N ASN A 49 12.77 -9.41 5.66
CA ASN A 49 13.23 -10.61 4.95
C ASN A 49 14.75 -10.73 4.94
N VAL A 50 15.45 -9.63 4.64
CA VAL A 50 16.92 -9.58 4.56
C VAL A 50 17.58 -9.72 5.93
N ILE A 51 17.02 -9.11 6.98
CA ILE A 51 17.54 -9.27 8.34
C ILE A 51 17.09 -10.56 9.04
N GLY A 52 16.30 -11.40 8.35
CA GLY A 52 15.84 -12.68 8.86
C GLY A 52 14.79 -12.58 9.98
N MET A 53 13.96 -11.53 9.97
CA MET A 53 12.87 -11.30 10.93
C MET A 53 11.47 -11.43 10.31
N ILE A 54 11.35 -11.85 9.05
CA ILE A 54 10.05 -12.00 8.37
C ILE A 54 9.24 -13.21 8.85
N ASP A 55 9.94 -14.32 9.11
CA ASP A 55 9.43 -15.59 9.63
C ASP A 55 10.57 -16.35 10.34
N ASP A 56 10.21 -17.19 11.30
CA ASP A 56 11.18 -17.98 12.08
C ASP A 56 11.76 -19.16 11.29
N VAL A 57 10.98 -19.76 10.40
CA VAL A 57 11.32 -20.99 9.66
C VAL A 57 11.66 -20.69 8.22
N TYR A 58 10.92 -19.76 7.62
CA TYR A 58 10.99 -19.49 6.19
C TYR A 58 11.62 -18.13 5.89
N ARG A 59 12.17 -18.05 4.70
CA ARG A 59 12.56 -16.83 4.02
C ARG A 59 11.68 -16.67 2.79
N VAL A 60 11.32 -15.44 2.48
CA VAL A 60 10.48 -15.14 1.32
C VAL A 60 11.33 -14.93 0.08
N SER A 61 10.98 -15.62 -0.99
CA SER A 61 11.44 -15.34 -2.34
C SER A 61 10.42 -14.43 -3.01
N TRP A 62 10.74 -13.14 -3.17
CA TRP A 62 9.80 -12.19 -3.78
C TRP A 62 9.45 -12.55 -5.22
N SER A 63 10.38 -13.15 -5.97
CA SER A 63 10.10 -13.64 -7.32
C SER A 63 9.13 -14.81 -7.29
N GLY A 64 9.36 -15.81 -6.42
CA GLY A 64 8.44 -16.93 -6.27
C GLY A 64 7.05 -16.48 -5.81
N LEU A 65 6.99 -15.64 -4.77
CA LEU A 65 5.72 -15.14 -4.23
C LEU A 65 4.90 -14.36 -5.28
N LEU A 66 5.52 -13.42 -5.98
CA LEU A 66 4.81 -12.55 -6.94
C LEU A 66 4.46 -13.25 -8.25
N THR A 67 5.19 -14.29 -8.62
CA THR A 67 4.95 -15.06 -9.85
C THR A 67 4.14 -16.33 -9.62
N MET A 68 3.58 -16.51 -8.42
CA MET A 68 2.85 -17.73 -8.04
C MET A 68 3.72 -18.98 -8.29
N GLU A 69 4.96 -18.91 -7.84
CA GLU A 69 6.02 -19.92 -7.93
C GLU A 69 6.52 -20.25 -9.34
N ALA A 70 6.13 -19.49 -10.36
CA ALA A 70 6.59 -19.71 -11.73
C ALA A 70 8.11 -19.48 -11.90
N LEU A 71 8.71 -18.60 -11.09
CA LEU A 71 10.14 -18.29 -11.12
C LEU A 71 10.94 -18.98 -9.98
N GLY A 72 10.35 -19.97 -9.31
CA GLY A 72 10.89 -20.72 -8.18
C GLY A 72 10.03 -20.62 -6.92
N ASP A 73 10.38 -21.40 -5.88
CA ASP A 73 9.59 -21.50 -4.63
C ASP A 73 9.40 -20.13 -3.96
N ALA A 74 8.20 -19.87 -3.44
CA ALA A 74 7.89 -18.61 -2.74
C ALA A 74 8.47 -18.57 -1.32
N LEU A 75 8.55 -19.73 -0.66
CA LEU A 75 9.02 -19.88 0.71
C LEU A 75 10.22 -20.84 0.74
N LEU A 76 11.37 -20.30 1.14
CA LEU A 76 12.63 -21.04 1.21
C LEU A 76 12.98 -21.32 2.67
N MET A 77 13.61 -22.46 2.97
CA MET A 77 14.11 -22.74 4.32
C MET A 77 15.21 -21.73 4.68
N LYS A 78 15.06 -21.06 5.82
CA LYS A 78 15.97 -19.99 6.26
C LYS A 78 17.41 -20.48 6.40
N ASP A 79 17.62 -21.66 6.98
CA ASP A 79 18.97 -22.21 7.25
C ASP A 79 19.74 -22.61 5.99
N SER A 80 19.04 -22.92 4.90
CA SER A 80 19.63 -23.40 3.65
C SER A 80 19.69 -22.32 2.56
N SER A 81 19.22 -21.11 2.86
CA SER A 81 19.03 -20.04 1.87
C SER A 81 19.96 -18.85 2.14
N PRO A 82 20.44 -18.16 1.10
CA PRO A 82 21.20 -16.94 1.30
C PRO A 82 20.34 -15.84 1.94
N ASN A 83 20.92 -15.07 2.87
CA ASN A 83 20.25 -13.95 3.54
C ASN A 83 19.86 -12.80 2.60
N PHE A 84 20.44 -12.78 1.40
CA PHE A 84 20.14 -11.79 0.36
C PHE A 84 20.12 -12.46 -1.02
N ALA A 85 19.08 -12.16 -1.80
CA ALA A 85 18.90 -12.67 -3.16
C ALA A 85 18.63 -11.52 -4.14
N ILE A 86 18.83 -11.78 -5.43
CA ILE A 86 18.52 -10.80 -6.51
C ILE A 86 17.05 -10.37 -6.45
N SER A 87 16.14 -11.29 -6.09
CA SER A 87 14.72 -10.99 -5.92
C SER A 87 14.46 -9.93 -4.85
N ASP A 88 15.26 -9.85 -3.77
CA ASP A 88 15.13 -8.77 -2.78
C ASP A 88 15.54 -7.43 -3.36
N ALA A 89 16.66 -7.38 -4.08
CA ALA A 89 17.13 -6.15 -4.71
C ALA A 89 16.06 -5.58 -5.65
N VAL A 90 15.52 -6.43 -6.54
CA VAL A 90 14.47 -6.04 -7.49
C VAL A 90 13.22 -5.57 -6.75
N PHE A 91 12.75 -6.33 -5.76
CA PHE A 91 11.55 -5.97 -5.00
C PHE A 91 11.72 -4.66 -4.22
N MET A 92 12.88 -4.45 -3.57
CA MET A 92 13.18 -3.19 -2.89
C MET A 92 13.24 -2.01 -3.84
N ILE A 93 13.81 -2.17 -5.05
CA ILE A 93 13.83 -1.12 -6.07
C ILE A 93 12.40 -0.77 -6.50
N LEU A 94 11.54 -1.77 -6.74
CA LEU A 94 10.14 -1.56 -7.10
C LEU A 94 9.38 -0.82 -5.98
N CYS A 95 9.45 -1.30 -4.74
CA CYS A 95 8.80 -0.66 -3.61
C CYS A 95 9.37 0.73 -3.31
N GLY A 96 10.69 0.90 -3.44
CA GLY A 96 11.37 2.20 -3.33
C GLY A 96 10.91 3.19 -4.40
N GLY A 97 10.71 2.73 -5.64
CA GLY A 97 10.13 3.52 -6.71
C GLY A 97 8.70 4.00 -6.40
N LEU A 98 7.85 3.12 -5.87
CA LEU A 98 6.50 3.49 -5.43
C LEU A 98 6.55 4.55 -4.32
N VAL A 99 7.35 4.34 -3.28
CA VAL A 99 7.53 5.31 -2.19
C VAL A 99 8.02 6.65 -2.73
N PHE A 100 9.00 6.64 -3.64
CA PHE A 100 9.52 7.84 -4.27
C PHE A 100 8.44 8.61 -5.04
N LEU A 101 7.66 7.94 -5.89
CA LEU A 101 6.57 8.55 -6.65
C LEU A 101 5.49 9.13 -5.74
N GLY A 102 5.14 8.40 -4.67
CA GLY A 102 4.20 8.87 -3.66
C GLY A 102 4.69 10.11 -2.91
N PHE A 103 5.95 10.12 -2.48
CA PHE A 103 6.55 11.28 -1.83
C PHE A 103 6.71 12.48 -2.76
N ARG A 104 6.95 12.25 -4.05
CA ARG A 104 7.01 13.31 -5.05
C ARG A 104 5.69 14.05 -5.16
N TRP A 105 4.56 13.32 -5.13
CA TRP A 105 3.23 13.93 -5.06
C TRP A 105 3.02 14.69 -3.74
N VAL A 106 3.46 14.14 -2.60
CA VAL A 106 3.37 14.84 -1.31
C VAL A 106 4.13 16.18 -1.36
N ASN A 107 5.32 16.19 -1.94
CA ASN A 107 6.15 17.40 -2.03
C ASN A 107 5.65 18.43 -3.04
N SER A 108 4.74 18.06 -3.94
CA SER A 108 4.10 19.04 -4.84
C SER A 108 2.94 19.79 -4.19
N LYS A 109 2.51 19.39 -2.98
CA LYS A 109 1.45 20.05 -2.21
C LYS A 109 2.01 21.09 -1.24
N GLU A 110 1.21 22.10 -0.92
CA GLU A 110 1.58 23.13 0.05
C GLU A 110 1.91 22.52 1.41
N GLY A 111 3.06 22.91 1.97
CA GLY A 111 3.59 22.35 3.22
C GLY A 111 4.22 20.96 3.09
N GLY A 112 4.19 20.34 1.90
CA GLY A 112 4.96 19.15 1.53
C GLY A 112 4.82 17.97 2.51
N ALA A 113 5.94 17.27 2.72
CA ALA A 113 6.03 16.15 3.66
C ALA A 113 5.64 16.50 5.11
N SER A 114 5.95 17.72 5.57
CA SER A 114 5.63 18.17 6.93
C SER A 114 4.12 18.26 7.15
N SER A 115 3.39 18.84 6.19
CA SER A 115 1.93 18.93 6.23
C SER A 115 1.29 17.54 6.20
N PHE A 116 1.78 16.66 5.31
CA PHE A 116 1.31 15.29 5.22
C PHE A 116 1.48 14.50 6.53
N LEU A 117 2.66 14.55 7.15
CA LEU A 117 2.92 13.88 8.42
C LEU A 117 2.06 14.44 9.57
N ARG A 118 1.87 15.77 9.62
CA ARG A 118 0.96 16.40 10.60
C ARG A 118 -0.48 15.95 10.42
N GLY A 119 -0.93 15.80 9.16
CA GLY A 119 -2.27 15.29 8.84
C GLY A 119 -2.46 13.84 9.28
N LEU A 120 -1.44 13.00 9.14
CA LEU A 120 -1.49 11.60 9.58
C LEU A 120 -1.62 11.42 11.10
N PHE A 121 -0.95 12.25 11.91
CA PHE A 121 -0.85 11.99 13.35
C PHE A 121 -1.61 12.98 14.24
N ILE A 122 -1.64 14.27 13.90
CA ILE A 122 -1.96 15.31 14.89
C ILE A 122 -3.36 15.89 14.73
N ASN A 123 -3.84 16.09 13.50
CA ASN A 123 -5.06 16.88 13.28
C ASN A 123 -6.28 16.02 12.92
N ASP A 124 -6.18 15.19 11.88
CA ASP A 124 -7.35 14.50 11.34
C ASP A 124 -7.60 13.13 12.00
N THR A 125 -6.54 12.38 12.29
CA THR A 125 -6.65 11.02 12.85
C THR A 125 -7.13 11.05 14.29
N TRP A 126 -6.56 11.90 15.13
CA TRP A 126 -6.94 12.01 16.54
C TRP A 126 -8.38 12.48 16.72
N SER A 127 -8.79 13.53 15.99
CA SER A 127 -10.16 14.02 16.02
C SER A 127 -11.16 12.97 15.53
N SER A 128 -10.81 12.22 14.48
CA SER A 128 -11.65 11.12 13.97
C SER A 128 -11.83 9.99 15.00
N LEU A 129 -10.82 9.71 15.83
CA LEU A 129 -10.88 8.65 16.84
C LEU A 129 -11.69 9.03 18.09
N THR A 130 -11.66 10.31 18.48
CA THR A 130 -12.13 10.76 19.80
C THR A 130 -13.41 11.59 19.79
N ASN A 131 -13.80 12.18 18.66
CA ASN A 131 -14.95 13.08 18.58
C ASN A 131 -16.08 12.52 17.70
N PRO A 132 -16.87 11.55 18.20
CA PRO A 132 -18.02 11.01 17.47
C PRO A 132 -19.12 12.06 17.25
N VAL A 133 -19.19 13.09 18.10
CA VAL A 133 -20.19 14.16 18.07
C VAL A 133 -19.98 15.15 16.92
N LEU A 134 -18.72 15.39 16.50
CA LEU A 134 -18.39 16.33 15.42
C LEU A 134 -18.25 15.64 14.05
N GLY A 135 -17.92 14.34 14.03
CA GLY A 135 -17.59 13.60 12.81
C GLY A 135 -18.57 12.48 12.44
N GLY A 136 -19.52 12.14 13.30
CA GLY A 136 -20.47 11.05 13.11
C GLY A 136 -19.91 9.68 13.55
N TRP A 137 -20.79 8.83 14.08
CA TRP A 137 -20.43 7.49 14.60
C TRP A 137 -19.77 6.59 13.55
N SER A 138 -20.15 6.70 12.27
CA SER A 138 -19.52 5.95 11.18
C SER A 138 -18.07 6.37 10.94
N LYS A 139 -17.74 7.67 11.03
CA LYS A 139 -16.36 8.16 10.85
C LYS A 139 -15.45 7.68 11.98
N THR A 140 -15.96 7.73 13.22
CA THR A 140 -15.21 7.24 14.39
C THR A 140 -15.07 5.74 14.40
N GLY A 141 -16.14 4.99 14.13
CA GLY A 141 -16.08 3.53 13.96
C GLY A 141 -15.08 3.15 12.87
N GLY A 142 -15.10 3.83 11.73
CA GLY A 142 -14.16 3.60 10.64
C GLY A 142 -12.71 3.90 11.02
N ALA A 143 -12.46 4.95 11.79
CA ALA A 143 -11.13 5.26 12.32
C ALA A 143 -10.61 4.17 13.28
N TRP A 144 -11.48 3.61 14.14
CA TRP A 144 -11.11 2.50 15.02
C TRP A 144 -10.85 1.20 14.26
N CYS A 145 -11.64 0.89 13.22
CA CYS A 145 -11.36 -0.25 12.35
C CYS A 145 -9.97 -0.15 11.71
N LEU A 146 -9.60 1.03 11.20
CA LEU A 146 -8.25 1.27 10.65
C LEU A 146 -7.16 1.10 11.71
N LEU A 147 -7.32 1.73 12.87
CA LEU A 147 -6.34 1.69 13.95
C LEU A 147 -6.12 0.26 14.47
N VAL A 148 -7.21 -0.45 14.79
CA VAL A 148 -7.16 -1.82 15.29
C VAL A 148 -6.57 -2.76 14.24
N GLY A 149 -6.90 -2.58 12.96
CA GLY A 149 -6.30 -3.38 11.88
C GLY A 149 -4.79 -3.25 11.83
N VAL A 150 -4.26 -2.01 11.85
CA VAL A 150 -2.81 -1.77 11.86
C VAL A 150 -2.15 -2.31 13.14
N LEU A 151 -2.73 -2.04 14.31
CA LEU A 151 -2.18 -2.51 15.58
C LEU A 151 -2.18 -4.04 15.68
N PHE A 152 -3.24 -4.70 15.20
CA PHE A 152 -3.32 -6.16 15.14
C PHE A 152 -2.21 -6.74 14.28
N TYR A 153 -1.99 -6.20 13.07
CA TYR A 153 -0.92 -6.64 12.17
C TYR A 153 0.47 -6.50 12.82
N LEU A 154 0.76 -5.31 13.38
CA LEU A 154 2.05 -5.05 14.03
C LEU A 154 2.25 -5.91 15.27
N TYR A 155 1.22 -6.06 16.12
CA TYR A 155 1.29 -6.90 17.31
C TYR A 155 1.61 -8.35 16.94
N TRP A 156 0.93 -8.91 15.94
CA TRP A 156 1.14 -10.29 15.54
C TRP A 156 2.51 -10.51 14.91
N GLY A 157 2.92 -9.61 14.01
CA GLY A 157 4.24 -9.65 13.38
C GLY A 157 5.37 -9.61 14.39
N VAL A 158 5.30 -8.73 15.40
CA VAL A 158 6.32 -8.62 16.46
C VAL A 158 6.25 -9.78 17.43
N ARG A 159 5.06 -10.19 17.88
CA ARG A 159 4.90 -11.17 18.96
C ARG A 159 5.24 -12.59 18.53
N TYR A 160 4.94 -12.93 17.28
CA TYR A 160 5.07 -14.29 16.76
C TYR A 160 6.07 -14.40 15.61
N THR A 161 6.78 -13.32 15.25
CA THR A 161 7.70 -13.27 14.10
C THR A 161 7.04 -13.83 12.84
N ARG A 162 5.81 -13.38 12.54
CA ARG A 162 5.03 -13.87 11.39
C ARG A 162 4.42 -12.71 10.65
N TRP A 163 5.20 -12.14 9.73
CA TRP A 163 4.80 -10.96 8.98
C TRP A 163 4.03 -11.27 7.70
N ILE A 164 4.12 -12.51 7.22
CA ILE A 164 3.51 -13.01 5.98
C ILE A 164 2.38 -14.04 6.21
N ASP A 165 1.84 -14.10 7.42
CA ASP A 165 0.76 -15.03 7.77
C ASP A 165 -0.55 -14.66 7.02
N PRO A 166 -1.11 -15.55 6.18
CA PRO A 166 -2.33 -15.27 5.43
C PRO A 166 -3.54 -14.97 6.33
N GLY A 167 -3.65 -15.62 7.48
CA GLY A 167 -4.75 -15.41 8.42
C GLY A 167 -4.71 -14.00 9.03
N VAL A 168 -3.51 -13.52 9.37
CA VAL A 168 -3.31 -12.16 9.87
C VAL A 168 -3.66 -11.13 8.79
N TYR A 169 -3.27 -11.39 7.54
CA TYR A 169 -3.61 -10.51 6.42
C TYR A 169 -5.11 -10.41 6.19
N VAL A 170 -5.86 -11.52 6.22
CA VAL A 170 -7.31 -11.51 6.00
C VAL A 170 -8.01 -10.67 7.07
N VAL A 171 -7.68 -10.85 8.35
CA VAL A 171 -8.25 -10.06 9.46
C VAL A 171 -7.88 -8.57 9.31
N THR A 172 -6.62 -8.29 8.99
CA THR A 172 -6.14 -6.92 8.80
C THR A 172 -6.89 -6.24 7.65
N ILE A 173 -6.95 -6.88 6.48
CA ILE A 173 -7.62 -6.32 5.28
C ILE A 173 -9.12 -6.14 5.55
N ALA A 174 -9.79 -7.07 6.22
CA ALA A 174 -11.19 -6.93 6.57
C ALA A 174 -11.45 -5.69 7.45
N LEU A 175 -10.61 -5.46 8.46
CA LEU A 175 -10.67 -4.27 9.31
C LEU A 175 -10.36 -2.99 8.53
N LEU A 176 -9.31 -2.99 7.71
CA LEU A 176 -8.94 -1.83 6.90
C LEU A 176 -10.04 -1.47 5.90
N ALA A 177 -10.59 -2.46 5.18
CA ALA A 177 -11.66 -2.27 4.21
C ALA A 177 -12.94 -1.75 4.89
N SER A 178 -13.32 -2.31 6.04
CA SER A 178 -14.46 -1.82 6.85
C SER A 178 -14.23 -0.37 7.28
N GLY A 179 -13.01 -0.03 7.69
CA GLY A 179 -12.65 1.32 8.09
C GLY A 179 -12.74 2.34 6.96
N ILE A 180 -12.25 1.98 5.76
CA ILE A 180 -12.36 2.81 4.55
C ILE A 180 -13.83 2.97 4.16
N ALA A 181 -14.62 1.89 4.17
CA ALA A 181 -16.03 1.92 3.80
C ALA A 181 -16.86 2.82 4.74
N LEU A 182 -16.70 2.67 6.05
CA LEU A 182 -17.40 3.49 7.05
C LEU A 182 -17.03 4.98 6.96
N LYS A 183 -15.77 5.28 6.69
CA LYS A 183 -15.34 6.67 6.42
C LYS A 183 -15.93 7.20 5.11
N GLY A 184 -15.99 6.40 4.06
CA GLY A 184 -16.63 6.78 2.80
C GLY A 184 -18.11 7.13 2.97
N VAL A 185 -18.88 6.30 3.69
CA VAL A 185 -20.31 6.56 3.98
C VAL A 185 -20.50 7.87 4.76
N SER A 186 -19.59 8.20 5.69
CA SER A 186 -19.66 9.45 6.45
C SER A 186 -19.46 10.72 5.60
N GLN A 187 -18.85 10.61 4.42
CA GLN A 187 -18.64 11.75 3.52
C GLN A 187 -19.83 11.99 2.59
N VAL A 188 -20.69 10.98 2.38
CA VAL A 188 -21.88 11.04 1.52
C VAL A 188 -23.11 11.60 2.26
N THR A 189 -22.99 11.87 3.56
CA THR A 189 -24.06 12.48 4.37
C THR A 189 -23.81 13.97 4.70
N PRO A 190 -23.89 14.91 3.73
CA PRO A 190 -24.17 16.31 4.03
C PRO A 190 -25.68 16.53 4.26
N GLN A 191 -26.05 16.85 5.50
CA GLN A 191 -27.18 17.70 5.91
C GLN A 191 -28.52 17.50 5.17
N GLU A 192 -29.33 16.52 5.57
CA GLU A 192 -30.79 16.69 5.61
C GLU A 192 -31.24 16.79 7.07
N SER A 193 -31.36 18.04 7.56
CA SER A 193 -32.44 18.58 8.40
C SER A 193 -32.02 19.91 9.03
#